data_AF-A0A7J2NQG3-F1
#
_entry.id   AF-A0A7J2NQG3-F1
#
_cell.length_a   1.000
_cell.length_b   1.000
_cell.length_c   1.000
_cell.angle_alpha   90.00
_cell.angle_beta   90.00
_cell.angle_gamma   90.00
#
_symmetry.space_group_name_H-M   'P 1'
#
loop_
_entity.id
_entity.type
_entity.pdbx_description
1 polymer ?
#
loop_
_entity_poly.entity_id
_entity_poly.type
_entity_poly.pdbx_seq_one_letter_code
_entity_poly.pdbx_strand_id
1 'polypeptide(L)'
;MSSKDKVVNALTSIGALRFRISHSSLLHISLLVLILVIAAMVRLLPLRWGFQLSEFDPHIHYRLTKHMVENGFFAWSSWTDPMSWYPYGFPISTSLYPGLSATAAFFYQIANALNLAPAAILSSSVYHPLTADPIFNFCVIFPVIMAVLTVLVIYFLGRDIGGKEVG
;
A
#
# COMPACT_ATOMS: atom_id res chain seq x y z
N MET A 1 22.06 -42.67 -12.85
CA MET A 1 21.08 -41.81 -13.55
C MET A 1 21.65 -40.40 -13.60
N SER A 2 21.89 -39.87 -14.79
CA SER A 2 22.85 -38.77 -15.02
C SER A 2 22.28 -37.42 -14.57
N SER A 3 23.13 -36.52 -14.06
CA SER A 3 22.73 -35.15 -13.65
C SER A 3 22.04 -34.36 -14.77
N LYS A 4 22.33 -34.71 -16.03
CA LYS A 4 21.68 -34.13 -17.22
C LYS A 4 20.20 -34.49 -17.32
N ASP A 5 19.83 -35.70 -16.91
CA ASP A 5 18.45 -36.20 -16.98
C ASP A 5 17.54 -35.49 -15.96
N LYS A 6 18.08 -35.12 -14.80
CA LYS A 6 17.36 -34.31 -13.79
C LYS A 6 17.09 -32.89 -14.28
N VAL A 7 18.06 -32.27 -14.95
CA VAL A 7 17.92 -30.91 -15.50
C VAL A 7 16.93 -30.91 -16.66
N VAL A 8 16.98 -31.89 -17.55
CA VAL A 8 16.04 -32.03 -18.67
C VAL A 8 14.61 -32.27 -18.15
N ASN A 9 14.43 -33.11 -17.12
CA ASN A 9 13.12 -33.33 -16.49
C ASN A 9 12.60 -32.09 -15.73
N ALA A 10 13.47 -31.30 -15.11
CA ALA A 10 13.08 -30.03 -14.49
C ALA A 10 12.62 -28.99 -15.54
N LEU A 11 13.34 -28.90 -16.66
CA LEU A 11 12.99 -28.00 -17.77
C LEU A 11 11.70 -28.43 -18.49
N THR A 12 11.48 -29.74 -18.66
CA THR A 12 10.19 -30.25 -19.18
C THR A 12 9.05 -30.14 -18.16
N SER A 13 9.31 -30.21 -16.85
CA SER A 13 8.32 -29.92 -15.81
C SER A 13 7.90 -28.45 -15.78
N ILE A 14 8.82 -27.53 -16.09
CA ILE A 14 8.50 -26.10 -16.29
C ILE A 14 7.73 -25.91 -17.60
N GLY A 15 8.07 -26.66 -18.66
CA GLY A 15 7.29 -26.72 -19.89
C GLY A 15 5.90 -27.38 -19.74
N ALA A 16 5.73 -28.26 -18.75
CA ALA A 16 4.46 -28.87 -18.36
C ALA A 16 3.57 -27.93 -17.55
N LEU A 17 4.13 -26.83 -17.04
CA LEU A 17 3.38 -25.63 -16.64
C LEU A 17 2.89 -24.85 -17.88
N ARG A 18 2.48 -25.57 -18.92
CA ARG A 18 1.63 -25.04 -19.99
C ARG A 18 0.32 -24.64 -19.33
N PHE A 19 0.26 -23.38 -18.92
CA PHE A 19 -0.98 -22.70 -18.60
C PHE A 19 -1.97 -22.98 -19.74
N ARG A 20 -2.90 -23.92 -19.52
CA ARG A 20 -4.09 -24.06 -20.37
C ARG A 20 -5.03 -22.90 -20.03
N ILE A 21 -4.55 -21.67 -20.17
CA ILE A 21 -5.36 -20.48 -20.03
C ILE A 21 -6.18 -20.37 -21.31
N SER A 22 -7.50 -20.37 -21.17
CA SER A 22 -8.40 -20.04 -22.28
C SER A 22 -8.10 -18.62 -22.77
N HIS A 23 -8.08 -18.40 -24.09
CA HIS A 23 -7.83 -17.07 -24.67
C HIS A 23 -8.73 -15.99 -24.06
N SER A 24 -10.00 -16.32 -23.76
CA SER A 24 -10.93 -15.44 -23.06
C SER A 24 -10.46 -15.06 -21.65
N SER A 25 -9.92 -16.01 -20.88
CA SER A 25 -9.40 -15.73 -19.54
C SER A 25 -8.11 -14.91 -19.58
N LEU A 26 -7.27 -15.09 -20.61
CA LEU A 26 -6.07 -14.28 -20.81
C LEU A 26 -6.45 -12.83 -21.10
N LEU A 27 -7.40 -12.60 -22.00
CA LEU A 27 -7.91 -11.26 -22.30
C LEU A 27 -8.49 -10.58 -21.06
N HIS A 28 -9.28 -11.31 -20.27
CA HIS A 28 -9.88 -10.80 -19.04
C HIS A 28 -8.83 -10.36 -18.00
N ILE A 29 -7.84 -11.22 -17.75
CA ILE A 29 -6.75 -10.91 -16.82
C ILE A 29 -5.91 -9.74 -17.34
N SER A 30 -5.60 -9.71 -18.64
CA SER A 30 -4.84 -8.61 -19.24
C SER A 30 -5.57 -7.28 -19.11
N LEU A 31 -6.89 -7.27 -19.34
CA LEU A 31 -7.71 -6.07 -19.19
C LEU A 31 -7.74 -5.61 -17.73
N LEU A 32 -7.95 -6.53 -16.79
CA LEU A 32 -7.96 -6.21 -15.36
C LEU A 32 -6.62 -5.62 -14.92
N VAL A 33 -5.49 -6.23 -15.31
CA VAL A 33 -4.15 -5.72 -15.02
C VAL A 33 -3.96 -4.32 -15.62
N LEU A 34 -4.40 -4.09 -16.85
CA LEU A 34 -4.34 -2.78 -17.50
C LEU A 34 -5.12 -1.73 -16.71
N ILE A 35 -6.34 -2.05 -16.25
CA ILE A 35 -7.17 -1.15 -15.43
C ILE A 35 -6.47 -0.83 -14.11
N LEU A 36 -5.89 -1.82 -13.43
CA LEU A 36 -5.17 -1.61 -12.17
C LEU A 36 -3.93 -0.71 -12.37
N VAL A 37 -3.18 -0.92 -13.45
CA VAL A 37 -2.01 -0.09 -13.80
C VAL A 37 -2.45 1.35 -14.08
N ILE A 38 -3.51 1.56 -14.86
CA ILE A 38 -4.04 2.89 -15.15
C ILE A 38 -4.50 3.57 -13.85
N ALA A 39 -5.23 2.87 -12.98
CA ALA A 39 -5.69 3.40 -11.70
C ALA A 39 -4.51 3.84 -10.80
N ALA A 40 -3.45 3.03 -10.74
CA ALA A 40 -2.23 3.38 -10.02
C ALA A 40 -1.54 4.59 -10.63
N MET A 41 -1.36 4.63 -11.96
CA MET A 41 -0.74 5.75 -12.66
C MET A 41 -1.49 7.05 -12.41
N VAL A 42 -2.83 7.05 -12.51
CA VAL A 42 -3.67 8.23 -12.26
C VAL A 42 -3.44 8.79 -10.85
N ARG A 43 -3.30 7.92 -9.84
CA ARG A 43 -3.06 8.35 -8.45
C ARG A 43 -1.62 8.76 -8.16
N LEU A 44 -0.67 8.38 -9.02
CA LEU A 44 0.73 8.80 -8.94
C LEU A 44 1.01 10.12 -9.67
N LEU A 45 0.07 10.69 -10.43
CA LEU A 45 0.25 12.01 -11.08
C LEU A 45 0.78 13.11 -10.15
N PRO A 46 0.34 13.22 -8.88
CA PRO A 46 0.81 14.26 -7.96
C PRO A 46 2.30 14.22 -7.65
N LEU A 47 2.98 13.09 -7.91
CA LEU A 47 4.42 12.96 -7.74
C LEU A 47 5.24 13.98 -8.53
N ARG A 48 4.66 14.56 -9.60
CA ARG A 48 5.32 15.62 -10.38
C ARG A 48 5.65 16.87 -9.56
N TRP A 49 4.93 17.10 -8.45
CA TRP A 49 5.15 18.24 -7.56
C TRP A 49 5.96 17.88 -6.31
N GLY A 50 6.50 16.66 -6.26
CA GLY A 50 7.31 16.16 -5.16
C GLY A 50 6.65 15.02 -4.39
N PHE A 51 7.47 14.33 -3.61
CA PHE A 51 7.05 13.22 -2.78
C PHE A 51 6.65 13.73 -1.39
N GLN A 52 5.41 14.20 -1.29
CA GLN A 52 4.87 14.82 -0.08
C GLN A 52 3.41 14.46 0.13
N LEU A 53 2.96 14.53 1.38
CA LEU A 53 1.52 14.53 1.68
C LEU A 53 0.93 15.83 1.14
N SER A 54 -0.16 15.72 0.39
CA SER A 54 -0.92 16.88 -0.06
C SER A 54 -1.80 17.38 1.07
N GLU A 55 -1.95 18.69 1.17
CA GLU A 55 -2.78 19.35 2.19
C GLU A 55 -2.27 19.20 3.63
N PHE A 56 -2.89 19.94 4.55
CA PHE A 56 -2.49 19.97 5.96
C PHE A 56 -3.07 18.81 6.78
N ASP A 57 -4.27 18.33 6.44
CA ASP A 57 -5.00 17.33 7.22
C ASP A 57 -4.27 15.98 7.36
N PRO A 58 -3.63 15.41 6.32
CA PRO A 58 -3.01 14.08 6.43
C PRO A 58 -1.86 14.00 7.43
N HIS A 59 -1.27 15.14 7.81
CA HIS A 59 -0.15 15.17 8.75
C HIS A 59 -0.52 14.66 10.15
N ILE A 60 -1.76 14.89 10.62
CA ILE A 60 -2.17 14.37 11.94
C ILE A 60 -2.27 12.84 11.91
N HIS A 61 -2.77 12.28 10.80
CA HIS A 61 -2.86 10.84 10.60
C HIS A 61 -1.49 10.21 10.47
N TYR A 62 -0.54 10.85 9.78
CA TYR A 62 0.85 10.42 9.72
C TYR A 62 1.47 10.34 11.11
N ARG A 63 1.30 11.38 11.93
CA ARG A 63 1.85 11.43 13.30
C ARG A 63 1.25 10.35 14.20
N LEU A 64 -0.05 10.10 14.08
CA LEU A 64 -0.70 8.99 14.77
C LEU A 64 -0.17 7.62 14.30
N THR A 65 -0.01 7.41 12.99
CA THR A 65 0.58 6.19 12.44
C THR A 65 1.99 5.97 12.97
N LYS A 66 2.82 7.03 12.99
CA LYS A 66 4.17 6.98 13.55
C LYS A 66 4.16 6.61 15.03
N HIS A 67 3.29 7.25 15.81
CA HIS A 67 3.13 6.94 17.24
C HIS A 67 2.71 5.48 17.48
N MET A 68 1.78 4.94 16.67
CA MET A 68 1.36 3.53 16.75
C MET A 68 2.47 2.54 16.39
N VAL A 69 3.32 2.87 15.42
CA VAL A 69 4.45 2.01 15.02
C VAL A 69 5.56 2.03 16.07
N GLU A 70 5.87 3.19 16.64
CA GLU A 70 6.98 3.36 17.58
C GLU A 70 6.65 2.95 19.02
N ASN A 71 5.42 3.21 19.48
CA ASN A 71 5.01 2.98 20.88
C ASN A 71 4.08 1.77 21.05
N GLY A 72 3.75 1.09 19.93
CA GLY A 72 2.88 -0.07 19.91
C GLY A 72 1.49 0.23 19.34
N PHE A 73 0.88 -0.77 18.71
CA PHE A 73 -0.32 -0.61 17.89
C PHE A 73 -1.51 0.02 18.63
N PHE A 74 -1.70 -0.29 19.92
CA PHE A 74 -2.79 0.23 20.74
C PHE A 74 -2.44 1.49 21.54
N ALA A 75 -1.22 2.01 21.42
CA ALA A 75 -0.76 3.17 22.21
C ALA A 75 -1.57 4.45 21.94
N TRP A 76 -2.34 4.51 20.85
CA TRP A 76 -3.20 5.64 20.53
C TRP A 76 -4.35 5.86 21.51
N SER A 77 -4.84 4.82 22.20
CA SER A 77 -6.05 4.91 23.03
C SER A 77 -5.86 5.77 24.29
N SER A 78 -4.61 6.00 24.69
CA SER A 78 -4.25 6.87 25.83
C SER A 78 -3.39 8.05 25.41
N TRP A 79 -3.24 8.30 24.11
CA TRP A 79 -2.32 9.32 23.62
C TRP A 79 -2.98 10.70 23.58
N THR A 80 -2.32 11.65 24.22
CA THR A 80 -2.57 13.08 24.08
C THR A 80 -1.33 13.69 23.44
N ASP A 81 -1.51 14.35 22.30
CA ASP A 81 -0.41 14.99 21.58
C ASP A 81 -0.02 16.31 22.26
N PRO A 82 1.16 16.41 22.91
CA PRO A 82 1.58 17.63 23.61
C PRO A 82 2.01 18.75 22.66
N MET A 83 2.28 18.45 21.38
CA MET A 83 2.77 19.43 20.40
C MET A 83 1.64 20.31 19.84
N SER A 84 0.38 19.88 20.01
CA SER A 84 -0.80 20.60 19.54
C SER A 84 -1.57 21.18 20.72
N TRP A 85 -2.20 22.34 20.54
CA TRP A 85 -3.07 22.97 21.57
C TRP A 85 -2.37 23.20 22.93
N TYR A 86 -1.23 23.89 22.91
CA TYR A 86 -0.51 24.29 24.13
C TYR A 86 -1.40 25.12 25.07
N PRO A 87 -1.35 24.91 26.42
CA PRO A 87 -0.51 23.96 27.16
C PRO A 87 -1.12 22.57 27.37
N TYR A 88 -2.37 22.35 26.96
CA TYR A 88 -3.17 21.19 27.38
C TYR A 88 -2.93 19.94 26.52
N GLY A 89 -2.44 20.10 25.29
CA GLY A 89 -2.30 19.00 24.35
C GLY A 89 -3.61 18.71 23.59
N PHE A 90 -3.52 17.93 22.52
CA PHE A 90 -4.67 17.46 21.76
C PHE A 90 -5.01 15.99 22.12
N PRO A 91 -6.20 15.70 22.66
CA PRO A 91 -6.58 14.35 23.06
C PRO A 91 -6.95 13.49 21.84
N ILE A 92 -5.96 12.82 21.25
CA ILE A 92 -6.13 12.03 20.02
C ILE A 92 -7.11 10.88 20.23
N SER A 93 -7.06 10.23 21.39
CA SER A 93 -7.88 9.05 21.70
C SER A 93 -9.39 9.29 21.59
N THR A 94 -9.85 10.50 21.92
CA THR A 94 -11.26 10.89 21.90
C THR A 94 -11.64 11.70 20.67
N SER A 95 -10.67 12.39 20.05
CA SER A 95 -10.94 13.37 19.00
C SER A 95 -10.70 12.85 17.58
N LEU A 96 -9.97 11.74 17.41
CA LEU A 96 -9.63 11.21 16.08
C LEU A 96 -10.01 9.74 15.94
N TYR A 97 -10.64 9.40 14.82
CA TYR A 97 -10.89 8.01 14.47
C TYR A 97 -9.57 7.33 14.04
N PRO A 98 -9.18 6.22 14.68
CA PRO A 98 -7.89 5.60 14.46
C PRO A 98 -7.84 4.78 13.16
N GLY A 99 -8.98 4.49 12.50
CA GLY A 99 -9.07 3.48 11.45
C GLY A 99 -8.05 3.64 10.32
N LEU A 100 -7.88 4.86 9.82
CA LEU A 100 -6.90 5.17 8.78
C LEU A 100 -5.46 4.92 9.26
N SER A 101 -5.09 5.50 10.40
CA SER A 101 -3.74 5.40 10.95
C SER A 101 -3.40 3.98 11.42
N ALA A 102 -4.36 3.26 11.99
CA ALA A 102 -4.26 1.86 12.39
C ALA A 102 -4.01 0.97 11.17
N THR A 103 -4.80 1.16 10.10
CA THR A 103 -4.63 0.38 8.87
C THR A 103 -3.26 0.65 8.24
N ALA A 104 -2.85 1.92 8.17
CA ALA A 104 -1.52 2.28 7.69
C ALA A 104 -0.39 1.67 8.55
N ALA A 105 -0.51 1.71 9.88
CA ALA A 105 0.47 1.12 10.80
C ALA A 105 0.55 -0.40 10.66
N PHE A 106 -0.58 -1.07 10.45
CA PHE A 106 -0.65 -2.52 10.26
C PHE A 106 0.02 -2.94 8.95
N PHE A 107 -0.33 -2.31 7.83
CA PHE A 107 0.30 -2.62 6.54
C PHE A 107 1.79 -2.26 6.53
N TYR A 108 2.19 -1.17 7.19
CA TYR A 108 3.59 -0.81 7.34
C TYR A 108 4.37 -1.89 8.12
N GLN A 109 3.82 -2.40 9.22
CA GLN A 109 4.44 -3.48 9.99
C GLN A 109 4.58 -4.78 9.18
N ILE A 110 3.57 -5.14 8.39
CA ILE A 110 3.66 -6.28 7.46
C ILE A 110 4.78 -6.04 6.45
N ALA A 111 4.80 -4.87 5.81
CA ALA A 111 5.84 -4.54 4.84
C ALA A 111 7.24 -4.59 5.47
N ASN A 112 7.39 -4.07 6.70
CA ASN A 112 8.64 -4.11 7.45
C ASN A 112 9.08 -5.55 7.78
N ALA A 113 8.14 -6.39 8.22
CA ALA A 113 8.40 -7.81 8.48
C ALA A 113 8.85 -8.58 7.22
N LEU A 114 8.35 -8.18 6.05
CA LEU A 114 8.74 -8.75 4.76
C LEU A 114 10.02 -8.12 4.17
N ASN A 115 10.66 -7.18 4.87
CA ASN A 115 11.76 -6.35 4.34
C ASN A 115 11.39 -5.61 3.04
N LEU A 116 10.10 -5.35 2.84
CA LEU A 116 9.50 -4.60 1.74
C LEU A 116 9.02 -3.21 2.19
N ALA A 117 9.20 -2.86 3.47
CA ALA A 117 8.94 -1.50 3.92
C ALA A 117 9.69 -0.57 2.98
N PRO A 118 9.05 0.50 2.47
CA PRO A 118 9.74 1.44 1.62
C PRO A 118 10.93 1.93 2.42
N ALA A 119 12.13 1.49 2.00
CA ALA A 119 13.34 2.12 2.44
C ALA A 119 13.24 3.60 2.03
N ALA A 120 14.20 4.40 2.46
CA ALA A 120 14.32 5.79 2.05
C ALA A 120 14.69 5.87 0.54
N ILE A 121 13.89 5.27 -0.36
CA ILE A 121 14.10 5.12 -1.80
C ILE A 121 13.86 6.46 -2.51
N LEU A 122 13.02 7.31 -1.91
CA LEU A 122 12.79 8.70 -2.33
C LEU A 122 13.39 9.71 -1.35
N SER A 123 14.36 9.27 -0.52
CA SER A 123 15.16 10.16 0.31
C SER A 123 16.24 10.81 -0.54
N SER A 124 15.85 11.88 -1.21
CA SER A 124 16.77 12.99 -1.36
C SER A 124 16.75 13.78 -0.05
N SER A 125 17.81 13.65 0.75
CA SER A 125 18.09 14.53 1.89
C SER A 125 18.26 16.00 1.48
N VAL A 126 18.16 16.30 0.18
CA VAL A 126 18.24 17.64 -0.42
C VAL A 126 16.87 18.30 -0.57
N TYR A 127 15.75 17.57 -0.61
CA TYR A 127 14.43 18.15 -0.94
C TYR A 127 13.43 18.31 0.22
N HIS A 128 13.39 17.42 1.22
CA HIS A 128 12.51 17.61 2.38
C HIS A 128 12.91 16.75 3.60
N PRO A 129 13.08 17.30 4.81
CA PRO A 129 13.53 16.52 5.97
C PRO A 129 12.56 15.40 6.41
N LEU A 130 11.26 15.54 6.13
CA LEU A 130 10.26 14.50 6.47
C LEU A 130 10.33 13.25 5.57
N THR A 131 10.98 13.28 4.40
CA THR A 131 11.10 12.10 3.53
C THR A 131 12.22 11.14 3.98
N ALA A 132 12.99 11.54 4.99
CA ALA A 132 13.91 10.65 5.70
C ALA A 132 13.14 9.60 6.53
N ASP A 133 11.92 9.91 6.98
CA ASP A 133 11.11 9.00 7.77
C ASP A 133 10.46 7.93 6.85
N PRO A 134 10.78 6.63 6.99
CA PRO A 134 10.22 5.59 6.12
C PRO A 134 8.70 5.42 6.27
N ILE A 135 8.17 5.73 7.46
CA ILE A 135 6.73 5.73 7.74
C ILE A 135 6.02 6.84 6.93
N PHE A 136 6.65 8.03 6.82
CA PHE A 136 6.10 9.11 6.00
C PHE A 136 5.99 8.67 4.54
N ASN A 137 7.06 8.06 4.03
CA ASN A 137 7.09 7.59 2.65
C ASN A 137 6.03 6.52 2.37
N PHE A 138 5.79 5.63 3.32
CA PHE A 138 4.69 4.67 3.24
C PHE A 138 3.33 5.37 3.20
N CYS A 139 3.08 6.35 4.07
CA CYS A 139 1.82 7.09 4.11
C CYS A 139 1.53 7.86 2.81
N VAL A 140 2.56 8.31 2.08
CA VAL A 140 2.39 8.95 0.76
C VAL A 140 1.92 7.96 -0.31
N ILE A 141 2.43 6.72 -0.28
CA ILE A 141 2.09 5.67 -1.26
C ILE A 141 0.78 4.95 -0.89
N PHE A 142 0.42 4.96 0.40
CA PHE A 142 -0.73 4.23 0.93
C PHE A 142 -2.05 4.47 0.16
N PRO A 143 -2.43 5.71 -0.21
CA PRO A 143 -3.63 5.95 -1.02
C PRO A 143 -3.62 5.29 -2.40
N VAL A 144 -2.44 5.11 -3.01
CA VAL A 144 -2.27 4.44 -4.31
C VAL A 144 -2.55 2.95 -4.16
N ILE A 145 -2.00 2.32 -3.12
CA ILE A 145 -2.24 0.90 -2.81
C ILE A 145 -3.73 0.67 -2.56
N MET A 146 -4.35 1.49 -1.70
CA MET A 146 -5.77 1.37 -1.39
C MET A 146 -6.65 1.62 -2.61
N ALA A 147 -6.29 2.53 -3.52
CA ALA A 147 -7.03 2.75 -4.76
C ALA A 147 -7.05 1.51 -5.66
N VAL A 148 -5.91 0.85 -5.83
CA VAL A 148 -5.80 -0.40 -6.61
C VAL A 148 -6.64 -1.52 -5.99
N LEU A 149 -6.61 -1.65 -4.65
CA LEU A 149 -7.45 -2.62 -3.95
C LEU A 149 -8.95 -2.31 -4.12
N THR A 150 -9.35 -1.05 -4.08
CA THR A 150 -10.75 -0.66 -4.31
C THR A 150 -11.23 -1.05 -5.71
N VAL A 151 -10.40 -0.91 -6.74
CA VAL A 151 -10.76 -1.36 -8.10
C VAL A 151 -11.05 -2.87 -8.11
N LEU A 152 -10.24 -3.67 -7.41
CA LEU A 152 -10.49 -5.12 -7.28
C LEU A 152 -11.80 -5.42 -6.54
N VAL A 153 -12.08 -4.69 -5.46
CA VAL A 153 -13.33 -4.86 -4.70
C VAL A 153 -14.55 -4.54 -5.58
N ILE A 154 -14.50 -3.44 -6.34
CA ILE A 154 -15.58 -3.04 -7.25
C ILE A 154 -15.74 -4.05 -8.40
N TYR A 155 -14.64 -4.55 -8.97
CA TYR A 155 -14.66 -5.62 -9.96
C TYR A 155 -15.40 -6.86 -9.45
N PHE A 156 -15.07 -7.32 -8.23
CA PHE A 156 -15.74 -8.48 -7.65
C PHE A 156 -17.21 -8.22 -7.35
N LEU A 157 -17.55 -7.03 -6.87
CA LEU A 157 -18.93 -6.63 -6.65
C LEU A 157 -19.73 -6.63 -7.96
N GLY A 158 -19.22 -6.01 -9.02
CA GLY A 158 -19.88 -5.98 -10.33
C GLY A 158 -20.04 -7.37 -10.94
N ARG A 159 -19.00 -8.21 -10.77
CA ARG A 159 -19.02 -9.61 -11.21
C ARG A 159 -20.12 -10.42 -10.52
N ASP A 160 -20.32 -10.21 -9.22
CA ASP A 160 -21.30 -10.96 -8.44
C ASP A 160 -22.75 -10.53 -8.76
N ILE A 161 -22.95 -9.29 -9.25
CA ILE A 161 -24.26 -8.78 -9.66
C ILE A 161 -24.63 -9.22 -11.09
N GLY A 162 -23.70 -9.09 -12.05
CA GLY A 162 -24.02 -9.18 -13.48
C GLY A 162 -23.11 -10.12 -14.29
N GLY A 163 -22.22 -10.85 -13.63
CA GLY A 163 -21.22 -11.69 -14.30
C GLY A 163 -19.97 -10.92 -14.73
N LYS A 164 -19.02 -11.63 -15.35
CA LYS A 164 -17.67 -11.12 -15.64
C LYS A 164 -17.60 -9.92 -16.58
N GLU A 165 -18.63 -9.71 -17.39
CA GLU A 165 -18.68 -8.59 -18.34
C GLU A 165 -19.09 -7.26 -17.66
N VAL A 166 -19.77 -7.34 -16.51
CA VAL A 166 -20.24 -6.17 -15.75
C VAL A 166 -19.21 -5.70 -14.70
N GLY A 167 -18.43 -6.64 -14.17
CA GLY A 167 -17.32 -6.34 -13.26
C GLY A 167 -16.08 -5.88 -13.99
#